data_AF-A0A6H2NPL2-F1
#
_entry.id   AF-A0A6H2NPL2-F1
#
_cell.length_a   1.000
_cell.length_b   1.000
_cell.length_c   1.000
_cell.angle_alpha   90.00
_cell.angle_beta   90.00
_cell.angle_gamma   90.00
#
_symmetry.space_group_name_H-M   'P 1'
#
loop_
_entity.id
_entity.type
_entity.pdbx_description
1 polymer ?
#
loop_
_entity_poly.entity_id
_entity_poly.type
_entity_poly.pdbx_seq_one_letter_code
_entity_poly.pdbx_strand_id
1 'polypeptide(L)'
;MIPAAVYQELLANGKNHPVTRTLPSLKWLGIRSITDQCRVDVLERDHNLDPGEANAIVLALELQATQLLIDERLGRLEAKRQGLRVTGLLGVLLAAKRQTLLSEVRPIMNELIQQISTW
;
A
#
# COMPACT_ATOMS: atom_id res chain seq x y z
N MET A 1 3.85 -5.75 5.57
CA MET A 1 4.07 -6.79 4.56
C MET A 1 3.46 -6.32 3.26
N ILE A 2 3.99 -6.75 2.11
CA ILE A 2 3.41 -6.46 0.79
C ILE A 2 3.20 -7.74 -0.03
N PRO A 3 2.22 -7.76 -0.95
CA PRO A 3 2.06 -8.87 -1.88
C PRO A 3 3.26 -9.02 -2.80
N ALA A 4 3.58 -10.26 -3.17
CA ALA A 4 4.62 -10.57 -4.14
C ALA A 4 4.36 -9.89 -5.49
N ALA A 5 3.09 -9.78 -5.93
CA ALA A 5 2.72 -9.08 -7.17
C ALA A 5 3.16 -7.61 -7.15
N VAL A 6 2.85 -6.88 -6.07
CA VAL A 6 3.26 -5.48 -5.88
C VAL A 6 4.79 -5.37 -5.84
N TYR A 7 5.48 -6.31 -5.20
CA TYR A 7 6.94 -6.31 -5.21
C TYR A 7 7.52 -6.45 -6.63
N GLN A 8 6.97 -7.33 -7.46
CA GLN A 8 7.40 -7.49 -8.85
C GLN A 8 7.12 -6.25 -9.70
N GLU A 9 5.95 -5.62 -9.53
CA GLU A 9 5.59 -4.36 -10.17
C GLU A 9 6.60 -3.25 -9.85
N LEU A 10 6.97 -3.12 -8.56
CA LEU A 10 7.96 -2.13 -8.14
C LEU A 10 9.34 -2.38 -8.78
N LEU A 11 9.75 -3.65 -8.94
CA LEU A 11 11.00 -4.00 -9.63
C LEU A 11 10.95 -3.72 -11.15
N ALA A 12 9.76 -3.82 -11.76
CA ALA A 12 9.56 -3.58 -13.19
C ALA A 12 9.82 -2.12 -13.60
N ASN A 13 9.76 -1.17 -12.66
CA ASN A 13 10.11 0.25 -12.88
C ASN A 13 11.59 0.50 -13.22
N GLY A 14 12.43 -0.55 -13.19
CA GLY A 14 13.83 -0.49 -13.59
C GLY A 14 14.79 -0.22 -12.43
N LYS A 15 16.05 -0.62 -12.61
CA LYS A 15 17.08 -0.62 -11.55
C LYS A 15 17.44 0.76 -11.01
N ASN A 16 17.24 1.81 -11.79
CA ASN A 16 17.55 3.18 -11.40
C ASN A 16 16.39 3.90 -10.71
N HIS A 17 15.19 3.29 -10.67
CA HIS A 17 14.05 3.89 -9.99
C HIS A 17 14.32 3.98 -8.48
N PRO A 18 14.03 5.11 -7.80
CA PRO A 18 14.33 5.30 -6.38
C PRO A 18 13.76 4.20 -5.47
N VAL A 19 12.56 3.72 -5.78
CA VAL A 19 11.91 2.64 -5.02
C VAL A 19 12.67 1.34 -5.16
N THR A 20 13.02 0.93 -6.39
CA THR A 20 13.77 -0.30 -6.68
C THR A 20 15.12 -0.36 -5.97
N ARG A 21 15.81 0.79 -5.88
CA ARG A 21 17.11 0.90 -5.18
C ARG A 21 16.97 0.75 -3.66
N THR A 22 15.85 1.19 -3.11
CA THR A 22 15.62 1.21 -1.66
C THR A 22 15.06 -0.11 -1.15
N LEU A 23 14.27 -0.83 -1.95
CA LEU A 23 13.61 -2.07 -1.53
C LEU A 23 14.55 -3.09 -0.84
N PRO A 24 15.77 -3.38 -1.34
CA PRO A 24 16.66 -4.35 -0.70
C PRO A 24 17.17 -3.93 0.69
N SER A 25 17.17 -2.62 1.01
CA SER A 25 17.65 -2.11 2.30
C SER A 25 16.58 -2.11 3.40
N LEU A 26 15.29 -2.27 3.03
CA LEU A 26 14.16 -2.24 3.96
C LEU A 26 13.99 -3.57 4.70
N LYS A 27 14.78 -3.77 5.76
CA LYS A 27 14.73 -4.99 6.61
C LYS A 27 13.37 -5.27 7.25
N TRP A 28 12.54 -4.24 7.42
CA TRP A 28 11.21 -4.36 8.04
C TRP A 28 10.12 -4.79 7.04
N LEU A 29 10.40 -4.74 5.73
CA LEU A 29 9.42 -5.02 4.69
C LEU A 29 9.41 -6.51 4.34
N GLY A 30 8.43 -7.24 4.89
CA GLY A 30 8.18 -8.64 4.51
C GLY A 30 7.38 -8.75 3.20
N ILE A 31 7.78 -9.68 2.34
CA ILE A 31 7.09 -10.02 1.09
C ILE A 31 6.35 -11.35 1.28
N ARG A 32 5.09 -11.43 0.83
CA ARG A 32 4.27 -12.64 0.92
C ARG A 32 3.50 -12.88 -0.38
N SER A 33 3.46 -14.14 -0.80
CA SER A 33 2.56 -14.59 -1.86
C SER A 33 1.17 -14.80 -1.29
N ILE A 34 0.17 -14.58 -2.14
CA ILE A 34 -1.24 -14.82 -1.85
C ILE A 34 -1.58 -16.26 -2.21
N THR A 35 -2.47 -16.86 -1.43
CA THR A 35 -2.96 -18.22 -1.67
C THR A 35 -4.27 -18.21 -2.44
N ASP A 36 -5.18 -17.29 -2.11
CA ASP A 36 -6.50 -17.15 -2.73
C ASP A 36 -6.48 -16.24 -3.97
N GLN A 37 -5.88 -16.75 -5.05
CA GLN A 37 -5.82 -16.01 -6.32
C GLN A 37 -7.21 -15.83 -6.96
N CYS A 38 -8.16 -16.73 -6.68
CA CYS A 38 -9.53 -16.61 -7.18
C CYS A 38 -10.21 -15.35 -6.63
N ARG A 39 -9.99 -15.04 -5.34
CA ARG A 39 -10.51 -13.81 -4.74
C ARG A 39 -9.86 -12.55 -5.29
N VAL A 40 -8.57 -12.61 -5.64
CA VAL A 40 -7.89 -11.50 -6.33
C VAL A 40 -8.60 -11.22 -7.67
N ASP A 41 -8.82 -12.26 -8.49
CA ASP A 41 -9.51 -12.14 -9.78
C ASP A 41 -10.91 -11.51 -9.66
N VAL A 42 -11.67 -11.90 -8.63
CA VAL A 42 -13.01 -11.34 -8.37
C VAL A 42 -12.93 -9.86 -8.02
N LEU A 43 -11.98 -9.48 -7.15
CA LEU A 43 -11.80 -8.08 -6.77
C LEU A 43 -11.34 -7.21 -7.96
N GLU A 44 -10.49 -7.72 -8.83
CA GLU A 44 -10.07 -7.00 -10.03
C GLU A 44 -11.23 -6.84 -11.02
N ARG A 45 -11.94 -7.92 -11.36
CA ARG A 45 -12.97 -7.91 -12.42
C ARG A 45 -14.30 -7.31 -11.97
N ASP A 46 -14.80 -7.73 -10.81
CA ASP A 46 -16.17 -7.41 -10.38
C ASP A 46 -16.21 -6.10 -9.56
N HIS A 47 -15.09 -5.74 -8.92
CA HIS A 47 -14.97 -4.54 -8.10
C HIS A 47 -14.09 -3.45 -8.74
N ASN A 48 -13.53 -3.71 -9.93
CA ASN A 48 -12.71 -2.79 -10.71
C ASN A 48 -11.56 -2.20 -9.89
N LEU A 49 -10.91 -3.05 -9.08
CA LEU A 49 -9.72 -2.68 -8.32
C LEU A 49 -8.46 -2.90 -9.14
N ASP A 50 -7.48 -2.03 -8.95
CA ASP A 50 -6.15 -2.25 -9.50
C ASP A 50 -5.54 -3.54 -8.94
N PRO A 51 -4.72 -4.27 -9.72
CA PRO A 51 -4.14 -5.53 -9.28
C PRO A 51 -3.39 -5.42 -7.95
N GLY A 52 -2.61 -4.35 -7.76
CA GLY A 52 -1.88 -4.12 -6.51
C GLY A 52 -2.81 -3.98 -5.29
N GLU A 53 -3.94 -3.30 -5.46
CA GLU A 53 -4.93 -3.09 -4.41
C GLU A 53 -5.69 -4.38 -4.07
N ALA A 54 -6.15 -5.11 -5.08
CA ALA A 54 -6.81 -6.40 -4.91
C ALA A 54 -5.90 -7.38 -4.16
N ASN A 55 -4.63 -7.48 -4.58
CA ASN A 55 -3.63 -8.30 -3.91
C ASN A 55 -3.41 -7.85 -2.46
N ALA A 56 -3.33 -6.55 -2.19
CA ALA A 56 -3.13 -6.04 -0.83
C ALA A 56 -4.31 -6.37 0.10
N ILE A 57 -5.55 -6.28 -0.40
CA ILE A 57 -6.76 -6.64 0.36
C ILE A 57 -6.76 -8.14 0.68
N VAL A 58 -6.54 -9.00 -0.31
CA VAL A 58 -6.54 -10.46 -0.09
C VAL A 58 -5.46 -10.86 0.89
N LEU A 59 -4.23 -10.33 0.73
CA LEU A 59 -3.15 -10.61 1.66
C LEU A 59 -3.48 -10.14 3.09
N ALA A 60 -4.10 -8.98 3.26
CA ALA A 60 -4.51 -8.50 4.57
C ALA A 60 -5.55 -9.41 5.23
N LEU A 61 -6.45 -10.00 4.45
CA LEU A 61 -7.45 -10.95 4.94
C LEU A 61 -6.82 -12.28 5.34
N GLU A 62 -5.95 -12.85 4.51
CA GLU A 62 -5.23 -14.10 4.80
C GLU A 62 -4.41 -14.00 6.08
N LEU A 63 -3.77 -12.85 6.29
CA LEU A 63 -2.93 -12.60 7.46
C LEU A 63 -3.71 -12.14 8.69
N GLN A 64 -5.03 -11.93 8.57
CA GLN A 64 -5.84 -11.28 9.61
C GLN A 64 -5.19 -9.98 10.10
N ALA A 65 -4.72 -9.16 9.15
CA ALA A 65 -3.93 -7.98 9.44
C ALA A 65 -4.72 -6.98 10.30
N THR A 66 -4.04 -6.41 11.30
CA THR A 66 -4.65 -5.41 12.18
C THR A 66 -4.94 -4.08 11.48
N GLN A 67 -4.24 -3.82 10.37
CA GLN A 67 -4.39 -2.61 9.56
C GLN A 67 -3.89 -2.84 8.12
N LEU A 68 -4.61 -2.28 7.16
CA LEU A 68 -4.24 -2.20 5.74
C LEU A 68 -3.95 -0.75 5.37
N LEU A 69 -2.80 -0.51 4.73
CA LEU A 69 -2.48 0.75 4.07
C LEU A 69 -2.89 0.67 2.61
N ILE A 70 -3.83 1.53 2.19
CA ILE A 70 -4.34 1.58 0.81
C ILE A 70 -4.85 2.99 0.50
N ASP A 71 -4.46 3.54 -0.64
CA ASP A 71 -4.58 4.98 -0.91
C ASP A 71 -5.60 5.34 -1.99
N GLU A 72 -6.11 4.37 -2.75
CA GLU A 72 -7.18 4.64 -3.71
C GLU A 72 -8.58 4.54 -3.08
N ARG A 73 -9.52 5.30 -3.63
CA ARG A 73 -10.87 5.44 -3.04
C ARG A 73 -11.66 4.13 -3.12
N LEU A 74 -11.58 3.43 -4.26
CA LEU A 74 -12.31 2.18 -4.48
C LEU A 74 -11.75 1.06 -3.59
N GLY A 75 -10.43 0.86 -3.55
CA GLY A 75 -9.80 -0.10 -2.65
C GLY A 75 -10.13 0.15 -1.18
N ARG A 76 -10.12 1.41 -0.72
CA ARG A 76 -10.55 1.74 0.66
C ARG A 76 -11.99 1.32 0.96
N LEU A 77 -12.91 1.51 0.02
CA LEU A 77 -14.31 1.16 0.20
C LEU A 77 -14.47 -0.35 0.30
N GLU A 78 -13.85 -1.09 -0.63
CA GLU A 78 -13.93 -2.54 -0.68
C GLU A 78 -13.25 -3.18 0.53
N ALA A 79 -12.05 -2.73 0.91
CA ALA A 79 -11.38 -3.19 2.12
C ALA A 79 -12.24 -3.04 3.39
N LYS A 80 -12.94 -1.90 3.52
CA LYS A 80 -13.89 -1.68 4.63
C LYS A 80 -15.09 -2.60 4.55
N ARG A 81 -15.63 -2.87 3.34
CA ARG A 81 -16.72 -3.83 3.13
C ARG A 81 -16.35 -5.23 3.58
N GLN A 82 -15.07 -5.59 3.40
CA GLN A 82 -14.47 -6.86 3.85
C GLN A 82 -14.09 -6.86 5.36
N GLY A 83 -14.43 -5.81 6.10
CA GLY A 83 -14.18 -5.72 7.55
C GLY A 83 -12.74 -5.32 7.94
N LEU A 84 -11.90 -4.92 6.98
CA LEU A 84 -10.53 -4.50 7.27
C LEU A 84 -10.48 -3.09 7.85
N ARG A 85 -9.55 -2.88 8.78
CA ARG A 85 -9.20 -1.54 9.25
C ARG A 85 -8.24 -0.90 8.27
N VAL A 86 -8.64 0.24 7.71
CA VAL A 86 -7.90 0.91 6.65
C VAL A 86 -7.25 2.20 7.16
N THR A 87 -6.01 2.45 6.74
CA THR A 87 -5.35 3.76 6.81
C THR A 87 -4.85 4.17 5.43
N GLY A 88 -4.78 5.47 5.18
CA GLY A 88 -4.06 6.03 4.04
C GLY A 88 -2.74 6.65 4.48
N LEU A 89 -2.00 7.22 3.53
CA LEU A 89 -0.73 7.92 3.77
C LEU A 89 -0.84 8.99 4.86
N LEU A 90 -1.88 9.84 4.79
CA LEU A 90 -2.11 10.88 5.79
C LEU A 90 -2.28 10.32 7.21
N GLY A 91 -2.96 9.18 7.35
CA GLY A 91 -3.14 8.52 8.65
C GLY A 91 -1.80 8.10 9.26
N VAL A 92 -0.87 7.62 8.42
CA VAL A 92 0.50 7.26 8.83
C VAL A 92 1.27 8.49 9.31
N LEU A 93 1.23 9.59 8.54
CA LEU A 93 1.92 10.83 8.91
C LEU A 93 1.39 11.42 10.23
N LEU A 94 0.07 11.40 10.42
CA LEU A 94 -0.56 11.84 11.67
C LEU A 94 -0.19 10.92 12.85
N ALA A 95 -0.11 9.61 12.64
CA ALA A 95 0.33 8.66 13.66
C ALA A 95 1.78 8.92 14.07
N ALA A 96 2.67 9.18 13.12
CA ALA A 96 4.07 9.51 13.39
C ALA A 96 4.20 10.83 14.17
N LYS A 97 3.42 11.87 13.83
CA LYS A 97 3.37 13.12 14.61
C LYS A 97 2.90 12.89 16.04
N ARG A 98 1.86 12.09 16.25
CA ARG A 98 1.36 11.75 17.61
C ARG A 98 2.41 11.01 18.45
N GLN A 99 3.29 10.25 17.79
CA GLN A 99 4.40 9.54 18.42
C GLN A 99 5.67 10.41 18.54
N THR A 100 5.60 11.71 18.28
CA THR A 100 6.74 12.64 18.30
C THR A 100 7.88 12.29 17.34
N LEU A 101 7.62 11.43 16.35
CA LEU A 101 8.58 11.08 15.28
C LEU A 101 8.64 12.19 14.21
N LEU A 102 7.59 13.01 14.11
CA LEU A 102 7.51 14.17 13.23
C LEU A 102 7.07 15.39 14.05
N SER A 103 7.76 16.51 13.87
CA SER A 103 7.34 17.81 14.41
C SER A 103 6.09 18.33 13.68
N GLU A 104 6.12 18.27 12.34
CA GLU A 104 5.07 18.79 11.47
C GLU A 104 4.76 17.84 10.32
N VAL A 105 3.48 17.77 9.95
CA VAL A 105 3.00 16.95 8.81
C VAL A 105 2.90 17.78 7.53
N ARG A 106 2.61 19.09 7.65
CA ARG A 106 2.33 19.97 6.53
C ARG A 106 3.52 20.09 5.55
N PRO A 107 4.78 20.23 5.98
CA PRO A 107 5.92 20.32 5.05
C PRO A 107 6.04 19.07 4.18
N ILE A 108 5.96 17.89 4.80
CA ILE A 108 6.05 16.59 4.12
C ILE A 108 4.91 16.42 3.10
N MET A 109 3.69 16.80 3.48
CA MET A 109 2.56 16.74 2.56
C MET A 109 2.76 17.64 1.34
N ASN A 110 3.30 18.85 1.54
CA ASN A 110 3.58 19.77 0.45
C ASN A 110 4.63 19.19 -0.51
N GLU A 111 5.68 18.56 0.01
CA GLU A 111 6.69 17.86 -0.81
C GLU A 111 6.07 16.73 -1.63
N LEU A 112 5.19 15.92 -1.04
CA LEU A 112 4.53 14.81 -1.74
C LEU A 112 3.62 15.31 -2.87
N ILE A 113 2.87 16.40 -2.63
CA ILE A 113 2.03 17.03 -3.67
C ILE A 113 2.89 17.57 -4.82
N GLN A 114 4.03 18.20 -4.52
CA GLN A 114 4.94 18.71 -5.54
C GLN A 114 5.52 17.58 -6.39
N GLN A 115 5.91 16.46 -5.79
CA GLN A 115 6.44 15.31 -6.52
C GLN A 115 5.40 14.70 -7.46
N ILE A 116 4.15 14.52 -7.03
CA ILE A 116 3.06 13.97 -7.87
C ILE A 116 2.83 14.84 -9.11
N SER A 117 3.05 16.16 -9.03
CA SER A 117 2.88 17.08 -10.16
C SER A 117 4.03 17.03 -11.18
N THR A 118 5.07 16.24 -10.92
CA THR A 118 6.25 16.09 -11.78
C THR A 118 6.37 14.72 -12.46
N TRP A 119 5.40 13.82 -12.25
CA TRP A 119 5.29 12.51 -12.92
C TRP A 119 4.22 12.53 -14.02
#